data_AF-A0A928CU36-F1
#
_entry.id   AF-A0A928CU36-F1
#
_cell.length_a   1.000
_cell.length_b   1.000
_cell.length_c   1.000
_cell.angle_alpha   90.00
_cell.angle_beta   90.00
_cell.angle_gamma   90.00
#
_symmetry.space_group_name_H-M   'P 1'
#
loop_
_entity.id
_entity.type
_entity.pdbx_description
1 polymer ?
#
loop_
_entity_poly.entity_id
_entity_poly.type
_entity_poly.pdbx_seq_one_letter_code
_entity_poly.pdbx_strand_id
1 'polypeptide(L)'
;MTFDFDDLIGETTTCDKKEAVELSHPKSWLKSVSAFANGDGGLLLFGVKEDNTPVGIENVQYVSEKISELVKSRLDPIPVFRMEIRKIAGKNVIVLDVEKGFQSPYFYVGDGGHYAFVRVGNESVPADAQTLRQLAINGMGKTFDTIFSSENFSDYKFSALNGKFQEITGHPLSEKDFKSFSLISNTGKMSNAALLLADNPPFIQSRFFVPAGMAWTKRMVQ
;
A
#
# COMPACT_ATOMS: atom_id res chain seq x y z
N MET A 1 -17.77 15.58 -8.33
CA MET A 1 -17.12 15.47 -9.65
C MET A 1 -17.82 14.35 -10.39
N THR A 2 -18.49 14.65 -11.49
CA THR A 2 -19.11 13.65 -12.37
C THR A 2 -18.02 13.11 -13.29
N PHE A 3 -17.52 11.91 -13.02
CA PHE A 3 -16.58 11.22 -13.90
C PHE A 3 -17.28 10.87 -15.22
N ASP A 4 -16.72 11.22 -16.37
CA ASP A 4 -17.27 10.80 -17.66
C ASP A 4 -16.95 9.32 -17.91
N PHE A 5 -17.77 8.61 -18.67
CA PHE A 5 -17.54 7.19 -18.96
C PHE A 5 -16.24 7.00 -19.74
N ASP A 6 -15.89 7.93 -20.63
CA ASP A 6 -14.64 7.91 -21.40
C ASP A 6 -13.39 8.07 -20.51
N ASP A 7 -13.51 8.74 -19.35
CA ASP A 7 -12.43 8.85 -18.35
C ASP A 7 -12.21 7.52 -17.58
N LEU A 8 -13.23 6.65 -17.53
CA LEU A 8 -13.24 5.37 -16.81
C LEU A 8 -12.73 4.20 -17.65
N ILE A 9 -12.60 4.38 -18.96
CA ILE A 9 -12.41 3.31 -19.95
C ILE A 9 -10.94 2.92 -20.15
N GLY A 10 -9.99 3.76 -19.76
CA GLY A 10 -8.57 3.38 -19.80
C GLY A 10 -8.29 2.24 -18.82
N GLU A 11 -7.98 1.04 -19.33
CA GLU A 11 -7.31 -0.01 -18.55
C GLU A 11 -6.02 0.58 -18.00
N THR A 12 -6.09 1.00 -16.75
CA THR A 12 -5.02 1.62 -16.01
C THR A 12 -4.79 0.77 -14.78
N THR A 13 -3.64 0.93 -14.14
CA THR A 13 -3.35 0.32 -12.83
C THR A 13 -4.46 0.54 -11.79
N THR A 14 -5.31 1.55 -12.01
CA THR A 14 -6.40 1.99 -11.14
C THR A 14 -7.80 1.54 -11.59
N CYS A 15 -7.96 0.76 -12.66
CA CYS A 15 -9.28 0.31 -13.12
C CYS A 15 -9.29 -1.20 -13.43
N ASP A 16 -10.34 -1.89 -12.99
CA ASP A 16 -10.63 -3.29 -13.32
C ASP A 16 -12.05 -3.43 -13.84
N LYS A 17 -12.25 -4.28 -14.85
CA LYS A 17 -13.56 -4.50 -15.46
C LYS A 17 -13.98 -5.95 -15.27
N LYS A 18 -15.28 -6.15 -15.12
CA LYS A 18 -15.90 -7.48 -15.00
C LYS A 18 -17.21 -7.47 -15.77
N GLU A 19 -17.38 -8.44 -16.65
CA GLU A 19 -18.64 -8.60 -17.40
C GLU A 19 -19.83 -8.84 -16.45
N ALA A 20 -19.61 -9.63 -15.40
CA ALA A 20 -20.60 -9.94 -14.38
C ALA A 20 -19.99 -10.06 -12.97
N VAL A 21 -20.84 -10.04 -11.95
CA VAL A 21 -20.43 -10.35 -10.56
C VAL A 21 -20.53 -11.85 -10.34
N GLU A 22 -19.39 -12.51 -10.19
CA GLU A 22 -19.34 -13.94 -9.86
C GLU A 22 -19.62 -14.17 -8.37
N LEU A 23 -20.88 -14.45 -8.03
CA LEU A 23 -21.30 -14.70 -6.64
C LEU A 23 -20.81 -16.03 -6.07
N SER A 24 -20.62 -17.05 -6.93
CA SER A 24 -20.12 -18.37 -6.54
C SER A 24 -18.60 -18.41 -6.38
N HIS A 25 -17.88 -17.51 -7.05
CA HIS A 25 -16.42 -17.43 -7.02
C HIS A 25 -15.97 -16.00 -6.68
N PRO A 26 -16.33 -15.47 -5.50
CA PRO A 26 -16.17 -14.05 -5.19
C PRO A 26 -14.71 -13.59 -5.17
N LYS A 27 -13.75 -14.53 -5.01
CA LYS A 27 -12.31 -14.27 -5.13
C LYS A 27 -11.90 -13.62 -6.46
N SER A 28 -12.60 -13.93 -7.57
CA SER A 28 -12.20 -13.48 -8.91
C SER A 28 -12.15 -11.95 -9.04
N TRP A 29 -12.95 -11.25 -8.25
CA TRP A 29 -13.01 -9.78 -8.22
C TRP A 29 -12.65 -9.19 -6.85
N LEU A 30 -12.85 -9.91 -5.72
CA LEU A 30 -12.43 -9.43 -4.40
C LEU A 30 -10.91 -9.30 -4.26
N LYS A 31 -10.13 -10.08 -5.02
CA LYS A 31 -8.68 -9.88 -5.11
C LYS A 31 -8.32 -8.47 -5.58
N SER A 32 -9.12 -7.90 -6.49
CA SER A 32 -8.93 -6.54 -6.99
C SER A 32 -9.29 -5.49 -5.94
N VAL A 33 -10.36 -5.72 -5.17
CA VAL A 33 -10.74 -4.82 -4.06
C VAL A 33 -9.64 -4.81 -2.98
N SER A 34 -9.11 -5.98 -2.61
CA SER A 34 -7.94 -6.07 -1.70
C SER A 34 -6.73 -5.35 -2.29
N ALA A 35 -6.43 -5.55 -3.58
CA ALA A 35 -5.30 -4.91 -4.24
C ALA A 35 -5.42 -3.39 -4.33
N PHE A 36 -6.63 -2.86 -4.59
CA PHE A 36 -6.87 -1.42 -4.61
C PHE A 36 -6.72 -0.80 -3.21
N ALA A 37 -7.29 -1.42 -2.19
CA ALA A 37 -7.14 -0.97 -0.81
C ALA A 37 -5.68 -1.00 -0.31
N ASN A 38 -4.90 -2.00 -0.74
CA ASN A 38 -3.46 -2.10 -0.43
C ASN A 38 -2.56 -1.20 -1.29
N GLY A 39 -3.09 -0.64 -2.38
CA GLY A 39 -2.36 0.19 -3.33
C GLY A 39 -2.69 1.68 -3.19
N ASP A 40 -3.06 2.31 -4.30
CA ASP A 40 -3.42 3.73 -4.36
C ASP A 40 -4.93 3.96 -4.50
N GLY A 41 -5.74 2.93 -4.22
CA GLY A 41 -7.16 2.90 -4.56
C GLY A 41 -7.40 2.48 -6.01
N GLY A 42 -8.66 2.48 -6.42
CA GLY A 42 -9.04 2.15 -7.79
C GLY A 42 -10.53 1.85 -7.96
N LEU A 43 -10.91 1.65 -9.21
CA LEU A 43 -12.28 1.48 -9.65
C LEU A 43 -12.48 0.06 -10.17
N LEU A 44 -13.57 -0.57 -9.74
CA LEU A 44 -14.01 -1.86 -10.25
C LEU A 44 -15.38 -1.68 -10.92
N LEU A 45 -15.42 -1.92 -12.23
CA LEU A 45 -16.59 -1.75 -13.09
C LEU A 45 -17.24 -3.11 -13.35
N PHE A 46 -18.51 -3.27 -13.00
CA PHE A 46 -19.29 -4.47 -13.30
C PHE A 46 -20.35 -4.21 -14.38
N GLY A 47 -20.50 -5.13 -15.31
CA GLY A 47 -21.39 -4.98 -16.46
C GLY A 47 -20.70 -4.42 -17.70
N VAL A 48 -19.36 -4.49 -17.76
CA VAL A 48 -18.52 -4.00 -18.87
C VAL A 48 -17.52 -5.10 -19.25
N LYS A 49 -17.39 -5.37 -20.54
CA LYS A 49 -16.37 -6.27 -21.09
C LYS A 49 -14.99 -5.61 -21.13
N GLU A 50 -13.95 -6.43 -21.28
CA GLU A 50 -12.57 -5.93 -21.43
C GLU A 50 -12.42 -4.99 -22.65
N ASP A 51 -13.18 -5.24 -23.72
CA ASP A 51 -13.23 -4.38 -24.93
C ASP A 51 -14.03 -3.08 -24.75
N ASN A 52 -14.42 -2.73 -23.52
CA ASN A 52 -15.23 -1.58 -23.13
C ASN A 52 -16.70 -1.63 -23.55
N THR A 53 -17.19 -2.77 -24.03
CA THR A 53 -18.60 -2.92 -24.39
C THR A 53 -19.46 -3.03 -23.12
N PRO A 54 -20.45 -2.15 -22.89
CA PRO A 54 -21.39 -2.29 -21.80
C PRO A 54 -22.36 -3.43 -22.08
N VAL A 55 -22.36 -4.47 -21.23
CA VAL A 55 -23.35 -5.56 -21.29
C VAL A 55 -24.56 -5.28 -20.40
N GLY A 56 -24.31 -4.59 -19.28
CA GLY A 56 -25.29 -4.26 -18.26
C GLY A 56 -25.56 -5.36 -17.24
N ILE A 57 -26.12 -4.94 -16.10
CA ILE A 57 -26.58 -5.81 -15.02
C ILE A 57 -28.10 -5.69 -14.93
N GLU A 58 -28.80 -6.83 -14.92
CA GLU A 58 -30.26 -6.86 -14.88
C GLU A 58 -30.79 -6.49 -13.48
N ASN A 59 -30.50 -7.29 -12.46
CA ASN A 59 -30.96 -7.05 -11.09
C ASN A 59 -29.93 -6.27 -10.27
N VAL A 60 -29.73 -5.00 -10.64
CA VAL A 60 -28.70 -4.14 -10.06
C VAL A 60 -28.83 -4.02 -8.54
N GLN A 61 -30.06 -3.94 -8.03
CA GLN A 61 -30.33 -3.81 -6.60
C GLN A 61 -29.79 -5.03 -5.83
N TYR A 62 -30.23 -6.23 -6.22
CA TYR A 62 -29.77 -7.48 -5.60
C TYR A 62 -28.25 -7.66 -5.71
N VAL A 63 -27.70 -7.37 -6.89
CA VAL A 63 -26.26 -7.51 -7.13
C VAL A 63 -25.45 -6.52 -6.28
N SER A 64 -25.90 -5.28 -6.15
CA SER A 64 -25.24 -4.26 -5.33
C SER A 64 -25.23 -4.62 -3.84
N GLU A 65 -26.33 -5.17 -3.33
CA GLU A 65 -26.42 -5.70 -1.96
C GLU A 65 -25.44 -6.85 -1.75
N LYS A 66 -25.36 -7.77 -2.72
CA LYS A 66 -24.44 -8.91 -2.65
C LYS A 66 -22.97 -8.51 -2.75
N ILE A 67 -22.62 -7.53 -3.58
CA ILE A 67 -21.26 -6.95 -3.60
C ILE A 67 -20.91 -6.44 -2.21
N SER A 68 -21.79 -5.63 -1.62
CA SER A 68 -21.57 -5.03 -0.30
C SER A 68 -21.43 -6.08 0.81
N GLU A 69 -22.26 -7.12 0.79
CA GLU A 69 -22.20 -8.26 1.72
C GLU A 69 -20.89 -9.03 1.57
N LEU A 70 -20.47 -9.32 0.34
CA LEU A 70 -19.24 -10.06 0.06
C LEU A 70 -17.99 -9.27 0.47
N VAL A 71 -17.93 -7.96 0.17
CA VAL A 71 -16.82 -7.11 0.61
C VAL A 71 -16.71 -7.10 2.14
N LYS A 72 -17.83 -6.93 2.86
CA LYS A 72 -17.84 -6.88 4.33
C LYS A 72 -17.53 -8.22 5.01
N SER A 73 -17.88 -9.33 4.37
CA SER A 73 -17.70 -10.68 4.94
C SER A 73 -16.37 -11.33 4.56
N ARG A 74 -15.75 -10.90 3.46
CA ARG A 74 -14.55 -11.52 2.90
C ARG A 74 -13.33 -10.62 2.90
N LEU A 75 -13.43 -9.34 3.27
CA LEU A 75 -12.27 -8.48 3.45
C LEU A 75 -12.08 -8.08 4.91
N ASP A 76 -10.85 -8.20 5.38
CA ASP A 76 -10.44 -7.83 6.73
C ASP A 76 -9.09 -7.07 6.69
N PRO A 77 -9.03 -5.81 7.16
CA PRO A 77 -10.16 -4.97 7.55
C PRO A 77 -11.10 -4.66 6.37
N ILE A 78 -12.30 -4.17 6.68
CA ILE A 78 -13.27 -3.75 5.65
C ILE A 78 -12.76 -2.45 5.02
N PRO A 79 -12.49 -2.42 3.69
CA PRO A 79 -12.05 -1.20 3.03
C PRO A 79 -13.16 -0.15 2.95
N VAL A 80 -12.75 1.12 2.85
CA VAL A 80 -13.69 2.20 2.51
C VAL A 80 -13.95 2.14 1.01
N PHE A 81 -15.21 2.05 0.63
CA PHE A 81 -15.62 2.05 -0.76
C PHE A 81 -16.93 2.82 -0.95
N ARG A 82 -17.10 3.35 -2.17
CA ARG A 82 -18.34 3.97 -2.65
C ARG A 82 -18.85 3.17 -3.83
N MET A 83 -20.17 3.01 -3.92
CA MET A 83 -20.80 2.26 -4.99
C MET A 83 -21.82 3.15 -5.69
N GLU A 84 -21.72 3.23 -7.02
CA GLU A 84 -22.61 4.01 -7.86
C GLU A 84 -23.19 3.12 -8.98
N ILE A 85 -24.47 3.32 -9.28
CA ILE A 85 -25.11 2.70 -10.45
C ILE A 85 -25.15 3.75 -11.55
N ARG A 86 -24.55 3.44 -12.70
CA ARG A 86 -24.53 4.32 -13.86
C ARG A 86 -25.22 3.68 -15.05
N LYS A 87 -25.89 4.50 -15.86
CA LYS A 87 -26.53 4.06 -17.09
C LYS A 87 -25.68 4.46 -18.28
N ILE A 88 -25.03 3.49 -18.92
CA ILE A 88 -24.11 3.69 -20.04
C ILE A 88 -24.67 2.95 -21.25
N ALA A 89 -24.84 3.64 -22.38
CA ALA A 89 -25.49 3.08 -23.58
C ALA A 89 -26.85 2.39 -23.27
N GLY A 90 -27.60 2.93 -22.30
CA GLY A 90 -28.88 2.37 -21.85
C GLY A 90 -28.78 1.14 -20.93
N LYS A 91 -27.57 0.65 -20.63
CA LYS A 91 -27.28 -0.50 -19.77
C LYS A 91 -26.84 -0.05 -18.38
N ASN A 92 -27.25 -0.77 -17.33
CA ASN A 92 -26.85 -0.45 -15.97
C ASN A 92 -25.47 -1.07 -15.66
N VAL A 93 -24.53 -0.25 -15.21
CA VAL A 93 -23.17 -0.63 -14.80
C VAL A 93 -23.01 -0.26 -13.34
N ILE A 94 -22.39 -1.13 -12.55
CA ILE A 94 -22.04 -0.81 -11.17
C ILE A 94 -20.58 -0.37 -11.14
N VAL A 95 -20.35 0.81 -10.57
CA VAL A 95 -19.01 1.35 -10.31
C VAL A 95 -18.73 1.21 -8.82
N LEU A 96 -17.71 0.44 -8.48
CA LEU A 96 -17.21 0.31 -7.11
C LEU A 96 -15.88 1.06 -6.99
N ASP A 97 -15.91 2.21 -6.33
CA ASP A 97 -14.75 3.05 -6.04
C ASP A 97 -14.16 2.66 -4.69
N VAL A 98 -12.95 2.10 -4.71
CA VAL A 98 -12.24 1.61 -3.53
C VAL A 98 -11.15 2.60 -3.17
N GLU A 99 -11.23 3.17 -1.98
CA GLU A 99 -10.23 4.11 -1.50
C GLU A 99 -8.94 3.39 -1.08
N LYS A 100 -7.83 4.11 -1.17
CA LYS A 100 -6.58 3.68 -0.54
C LYS A 100 -6.80 3.45 0.95
N GLY A 101 -6.45 2.27 1.41
CA GLY A 101 -6.62 1.87 2.79
C GLY A 101 -5.47 2.34 3.69
N PHE A 102 -5.82 2.83 4.89
CA PHE A 102 -4.83 3.24 5.89
C PHE A 102 -4.43 2.11 6.84
N GLN A 103 -5.20 1.01 6.87
CA GLN A 103 -5.01 -0.12 7.79
C GLN A 103 -4.44 -1.35 7.06
N SER A 104 -3.51 -1.15 6.12
CA SER A 104 -2.91 -2.25 5.38
C SER A 104 -2.17 -3.23 6.32
N PRO A 105 -2.20 -4.55 6.05
CA PRO A 105 -2.73 -5.19 4.86
C PRO A 105 -4.24 -5.44 4.92
N TYR A 106 -4.92 -5.20 3.80
CA TYR A 106 -6.30 -5.61 3.55
C TYR A 106 -6.30 -7.03 2.96
N PHE A 107 -6.75 -8.00 3.75
CA PHE A 107 -6.77 -9.40 3.39
C PHE A 107 -8.10 -9.80 2.78
N TYR A 108 -8.05 -10.66 1.77
CA TYR A 108 -9.15 -11.54 1.40
C TYR A 108 -9.18 -12.77 2.32
N VAL A 109 -10.31 -12.97 2.98
CA VAL A 109 -10.61 -14.07 3.90
C VAL A 109 -11.46 -15.10 3.18
N GLY A 110 -10.84 -16.20 2.78
CA GLY A 110 -11.50 -17.25 2.03
C GLY A 110 -10.57 -18.41 1.73
N ASP A 111 -11.12 -19.51 1.21
CA ASP A 111 -10.36 -20.70 0.82
C ASP A 111 -9.46 -21.28 1.93
N GLY A 112 -9.82 -21.06 3.20
CA GLY A 112 -9.07 -21.54 4.36
C GLY A 112 -7.89 -20.65 4.78
N GLY A 113 -7.76 -19.43 4.26
CA GLY A 113 -6.66 -18.54 4.62
C GLY A 113 -6.95 -17.04 4.47
N HIS A 114 -5.91 -16.26 4.77
CA HIS A 114 -5.87 -14.81 4.60
C HIS A 114 -4.86 -14.47 3.50
N TYR A 115 -5.32 -13.80 2.45
CA TYR A 115 -4.49 -13.48 1.28
C TYR A 115 -4.55 -11.98 1.02
N ALA A 116 -3.42 -11.28 1.14
CA ALA A 116 -3.32 -9.90 0.67
C ALA A 116 -2.98 -9.91 -0.82
N PHE A 117 -3.62 -9.05 -1.59
CA PHE A 117 -3.32 -8.85 -3.00
C PHE A 117 -2.74 -7.45 -3.23
N VAL A 118 -1.94 -7.31 -4.29
CA VAL A 118 -1.39 -6.03 -4.76
C VAL A 118 -1.50 -5.93 -6.28
N ARG A 119 -1.56 -4.69 -6.78
CA ARG A 119 -1.59 -4.41 -8.21
C ARG A 119 -0.17 -4.45 -8.80
N VAL A 120 0.01 -5.26 -9.85
CA VAL A 120 1.22 -5.28 -10.67
C VAL A 120 0.76 -5.13 -12.12
N GLY A 121 0.91 -3.92 -12.67
CA GLY A 121 0.31 -3.58 -13.97
C GLY A 121 -1.22 -3.66 -13.92
N ASN A 122 -1.82 -4.40 -14.85
CA ASN A 122 -3.27 -4.61 -14.94
C ASN A 122 -3.77 -5.84 -14.15
N GLU A 123 -2.90 -6.53 -13.39
CA GLU A 123 -3.27 -7.72 -12.63
C GLU A 123 -3.20 -7.53 -11.12
N SER A 124 -4.07 -8.25 -10.41
CA SER A 124 -4.03 -8.38 -8.95
C SER A 124 -3.39 -9.71 -8.58
N VAL A 125 -2.19 -9.66 -8.01
CA VAL A 125 -1.38 -10.83 -7.65
C VAL A 125 -1.27 -10.96 -6.13
N PRO A 126 -1.13 -12.18 -5.58
CA PRO A 126 -0.88 -12.37 -4.15
C PRO A 126 0.40 -11.65 -3.73
N ALA A 127 0.34 -10.93 -2.60
CA ALA A 127 1.51 -10.28 -2.03
C ALA A 127 2.53 -11.33 -1.56
N ASP A 128 3.78 -11.20 -1.98
CA ASP A 128 4.86 -12.02 -1.47
C ASP A 128 5.26 -11.61 -0.03
N ALA A 129 6.17 -12.38 0.58
CA ALA A 129 6.57 -12.15 1.96
C ALA A 129 7.25 -10.78 2.20
N GLN A 130 7.86 -10.18 1.18
CA GLN A 130 8.49 -8.86 1.29
C GLN A 130 7.44 -7.76 1.22
N THR A 131 6.54 -7.85 0.23
CA THR A 131 5.43 -6.93 0.03
C THR A 131 4.48 -6.94 1.22
N LEU A 132 4.16 -8.11 1.76
CA LEU A 132 3.31 -8.24 2.94
C LEU A 132 3.92 -7.55 4.17
N ARG A 133 5.24 -7.69 4.38
CA ARG A 133 5.95 -6.94 5.42
C ARG A 133 5.85 -5.44 5.21
N GLN A 134 6.01 -4.97 3.98
CA GLN A 134 5.88 -3.54 3.67
C GLN A 134 4.46 -3.01 3.94
N LEU A 135 3.42 -3.76 3.55
CA LEU A 135 2.03 -3.40 3.82
C LEU A 135 1.76 -3.28 5.33
N ALA A 136 2.27 -4.23 6.12
CA ALA A 136 2.11 -4.18 7.58
C ALA A 136 2.80 -2.95 8.20
N ILE A 137 3.97 -2.56 7.68
CA ILE A 137 4.68 -1.36 8.11
C ILE A 137 3.88 -0.10 7.77
N ASN A 138 3.40 -0.01 6.53
CA ASN A 138 2.61 1.13 6.06
C ASN A 138 1.32 1.31 6.89
N GLY A 139 0.64 0.21 7.25
CA GLY A 139 -0.59 0.27 8.05
C GLY A 139 -0.39 0.73 9.48
N MET A 140 0.84 0.69 10.00
CA MET A 140 1.19 1.30 11.29
C MET A 140 1.43 2.82 11.19
N GLY A 141 1.28 3.42 10.00
CA GLY A 141 1.67 4.81 9.76
C GLY A 141 3.18 5.04 9.88
N LYS A 142 3.97 3.98 9.70
CA LYS A 142 5.43 3.99 9.82
C LYS A 142 6.06 3.60 8.48
N THR A 143 7.28 4.02 8.28
CA THR A 143 8.15 3.53 7.20
C THR A 143 9.24 2.64 7.78
N PHE A 144 9.86 1.77 6.98
CA PHE A 144 10.81 0.77 7.46
C PHE A 144 11.94 1.40 8.31
N ASP A 145 12.44 2.56 7.88
CA ASP A 145 13.48 3.35 8.51
C ASP A 145 13.08 3.93 9.88
N THR A 146 11.78 4.13 10.14
CA THR A 146 11.27 4.63 11.45
C THR A 146 11.05 3.53 12.49
N ILE A 147 11.22 2.26 12.12
CA ILE A 147 11.04 1.13 13.03
C ILE A 147 12.26 1.02 13.96
N PHE A 148 12.01 0.95 15.27
CA PHE A 148 13.04 0.69 16.26
C PHE A 148 13.39 -0.81 16.32
N SER A 149 14.69 -1.09 16.26
CA SER A 149 15.28 -2.41 16.42
C SER A 149 15.58 -2.71 17.90
N SER A 150 16.10 -3.91 18.16
CA SER A 150 16.61 -4.30 19.48
C SER A 150 17.95 -3.67 19.85
N GLU A 151 18.64 -3.04 18.90
CA GLU A 151 19.99 -2.49 19.06
C GLU A 151 20.03 -1.24 19.95
N ASN A 152 21.06 -1.11 20.78
CA ASN A 152 21.22 0.05 21.66
C ASN A 152 22.12 1.11 21.03
N PHE A 153 21.78 2.38 21.26
CA PHE A 153 22.56 3.51 20.78
C PHE A 153 24.02 3.51 21.26
N SER A 154 24.27 3.02 22.47
CA SER A 154 25.62 2.93 23.07
C SER A 154 26.59 2.03 22.29
N ASP A 155 26.06 1.11 21.49
CA ASP A 155 26.84 0.05 20.86
C ASP A 155 27.40 0.51 19.49
N TYR A 156 26.99 1.70 19.02
CA TYR A 156 27.30 2.22 17.69
C TYR A 156 27.94 3.61 17.74
N LYS A 157 28.68 3.95 16.66
CA LYS A 157 29.31 5.27 16.47
C LYS A 157 28.75 5.97 15.24
N PHE A 158 28.78 7.30 15.28
CA PHE A 158 28.20 8.19 14.26
C PHE A 158 29.18 9.30 13.87
N SER A 159 30.47 8.98 13.80
CA SER A 159 31.54 9.95 13.63
C SER A 159 31.39 10.71 12.31
N ALA A 160 31.05 9.99 11.23
CA ALA A 160 30.85 10.59 9.91
C ALA A 160 29.63 11.53 9.88
N LEU A 161 28.51 11.09 10.47
CA LEU A 161 27.28 11.89 10.56
C LEU A 161 27.50 13.15 11.42
N ASN A 162 28.15 13.00 12.57
CA ASN A 162 28.45 14.09 13.48
C ASN A 162 29.37 15.14 12.84
N GLY A 163 30.43 14.69 12.15
CA GLY A 163 31.32 15.58 11.42
C GLY A 163 30.59 16.40 10.36
N LYS A 164 29.71 15.76 9.56
CA LYS A 164 28.97 16.47 8.52
C LYS A 164 27.92 17.43 9.08
N PHE A 165 27.21 17.03 10.14
CA PHE A 165 26.23 17.88 10.79
C PHE A 165 26.88 19.12 11.43
N GLN A 166 28.03 18.95 12.07
CA GLN A 166 28.78 20.05 12.68
C GLN A 166 29.32 21.02 11.63
N GLU A 167 29.79 20.53 10.48
CA GLU A 167 30.19 21.38 9.35
C GLU A 167 29.05 22.27 8.86
N ILE A 168 27.82 21.74 8.83
CA ILE A 168 26.63 22.45 8.33
C ILE A 168 26.03 23.40 9.37
N THR A 169 25.96 22.98 10.63
CA THR A 169 25.21 23.70 11.68
C THR A 169 26.09 24.46 12.67
N GLY A 170 27.39 24.20 12.69
CA GLY A 170 28.33 24.74 13.66
C GLY A 170 28.32 24.05 15.04
N HIS A 171 27.42 23.09 15.27
CA HIS A 171 27.27 22.39 16.55
C HIS A 171 27.32 20.87 16.37
N PRO A 172 27.90 20.12 17.32
CA PRO A 172 27.88 18.66 17.27
C PRO A 172 26.46 18.12 17.54
N LEU A 173 26.15 16.98 16.94
CA LEU A 173 24.93 16.20 17.22
C LEU A 173 24.94 15.75 18.68
N SER A 174 23.92 16.15 19.43
CA SER A 174 23.67 15.68 20.79
C SER A 174 22.69 14.50 20.80
N GLU A 175 22.64 13.75 21.90
CA GLU A 175 21.64 12.68 22.06
C GLU A 175 20.18 13.21 21.96
N LYS A 176 19.95 14.47 22.36
CA LYS A 176 18.64 15.11 22.20
C LYS A 176 18.26 15.24 20.72
N ASP A 177 19.23 15.59 19.88
CA ASP A 177 19.01 15.72 18.43
C ASP A 177 18.69 14.34 17.82
N PHE A 178 19.40 13.29 18.22
CA PHE A 178 19.06 11.91 17.80
C PHE A 178 17.63 11.50 18.19
N LYS A 179 17.16 11.89 19.39
CA LYS A 179 15.77 11.66 19.82
C LYS A 179 14.78 12.50 19.00
N SER A 180 15.08 13.78 18.79
CA SER A 180 14.24 14.69 18.00
C SER A 180 14.10 14.25 16.54
N PHE A 181 15.15 13.68 15.96
CA PHE A 181 15.13 13.10 14.61
C PHE A 181 14.51 11.70 14.55
N SER A 182 14.00 11.19 15.68
CA SER A 182 13.47 9.82 15.81
C SER A 182 14.48 8.74 15.41
N LEU A 183 15.78 9.05 15.46
CA LEU A 183 16.84 8.09 15.21
C LEU A 183 16.98 7.11 16.38
N ILE A 184 16.72 7.58 17.60
CA ILE A 184 16.68 6.75 18.81
C ILE A 184 15.40 6.98 19.61
N SER A 185 14.92 5.93 20.29
CA SER A 185 13.77 5.99 21.17
C SER A 185 14.12 6.65 22.51
N ASN A 186 13.09 6.94 23.32
CA ASN A 186 13.28 7.40 24.70
C ASN A 186 14.01 6.37 25.58
N THR A 187 13.96 5.09 25.21
CA THR A 187 14.65 3.98 25.89
C THR A 187 16.04 3.68 25.31
N GLY A 188 16.52 4.49 24.35
CA GLY A 188 17.85 4.32 23.74
C GLY A 188 17.93 3.24 22.65
N LYS A 189 16.79 2.76 22.14
CA LYS A 189 16.74 1.80 21.02
C LYS A 189 16.87 2.52 19.69
N MET A 190 17.63 1.92 18.77
CA MET A 190 17.92 2.53 17.47
C MET A 190 16.87 2.21 16.42
N SER A 191 16.46 3.23 15.67
CA SER A 191 15.69 3.06 14.44
C SER A 191 16.53 2.41 13.34
N ASN A 192 15.87 1.82 12.34
CA ASN A 192 16.55 1.30 11.16
C ASN A 192 17.29 2.41 10.39
N ALA A 193 16.78 3.65 10.37
CA ALA A 193 17.49 4.82 9.85
C ALA A 193 18.80 5.05 10.59
N ALA A 194 18.77 5.02 11.92
CA ALA A 194 19.97 5.23 12.73
C ALA A 194 20.99 4.12 12.53
N LEU A 195 20.54 2.86 12.45
CA LEU A 195 21.44 1.74 12.15
C LEU A 195 22.13 1.92 10.80
N LEU A 196 21.42 2.43 9.79
CA LEU A 196 21.99 2.70 8.47
C LEU A 196 23.03 3.83 8.48
N LEU A 197 22.77 4.87 9.29
CA LEU A 197 23.64 6.03 9.44
C LEU A 197 24.84 5.78 10.37
N ALA A 198 24.85 4.67 11.09
CA ALA A 198 25.99 4.27 11.92
C ALA A 198 27.24 4.06 11.05
N ASP A 199 28.41 4.29 11.64
CA ASP A 199 29.70 4.11 10.97
C ASP A 199 29.82 2.65 10.49
N ASN A 200 29.46 1.69 11.36
CA ASN A 200 29.46 0.24 11.11
C ASN A 200 28.04 -0.36 11.24
N PRO A 201 27.20 -0.25 10.21
CA PRO A 201 25.84 -0.79 10.24
C PRO A 201 25.88 -2.33 10.29
N PRO A 202 24.94 -3.00 11.00
CA PRO A 202 24.85 -4.46 11.00
C PRO A 202 24.33 -5.02 9.67
N PHE A 203 23.83 -4.15 8.78
CA PHE A 203 23.30 -4.53 7.47
C PHE A 203 24.39 -4.48 6.39
N ILE A 204 24.58 -5.61 5.68
CA ILE A 204 25.65 -5.77 4.69
C ILE A 204 25.27 -5.13 3.32
N GLN A 205 23.98 -4.96 3.04
CA GLN A 205 23.48 -4.32 1.82
C GLN A 205 22.19 -3.54 2.12
N SER A 206 22.29 -2.22 2.22
CA SER A 206 21.14 -1.37 2.46
C SER A 206 21.13 -0.20 1.47
N ARG A 207 19.97 0.02 0.83
CA ARG A 207 19.71 1.17 -0.04
C ARG A 207 18.56 1.95 0.58
N PHE A 208 18.66 3.28 0.58
CA PHE A 208 17.55 4.15 1.00
C PHE A 208 17.14 5.04 -0.17
N PHE A 209 15.83 5.19 -0.37
CA PHE A 209 15.25 6.06 -1.38
C PHE A 209 14.62 7.26 -0.68
N VAL A 210 15.12 8.47 -0.98
CA VAL A 210 14.55 9.73 -0.48
C VAL A 210 13.59 10.29 -1.55
N PRO A 211 12.36 10.72 -1.24
CA PRO A 211 11.37 11.17 -2.24
C PRO A 211 11.70 12.46 -3.01
N ALA A 212 12.93 12.97 -2.98
CA ALA A 212 13.35 14.19 -3.67
C ALA A 212 14.64 13.95 -4.48
N GLY A 213 14.60 13.03 -5.45
CA GLY A 213 15.61 12.92 -6.52
C GLY A 213 17.06 12.61 -6.12
N MET A 214 17.36 12.42 -4.84
CA MET A 214 18.70 12.08 -4.35
C MET A 214 18.71 10.67 -3.76
N ALA A 215 19.20 9.71 -4.55
CA ALA A 215 19.54 8.38 -4.05
C ALA A 215 20.90 8.45 -3.34
N TRP A 216 20.93 8.14 -2.05
CA TRP A 216 22.19 7.98 -1.30
C TRP A 216 22.52 6.49 -1.21
N THR A 217 23.58 6.07 -1.92
CA THR A 217 24.12 4.71 -1.79
C THR A 217 25.41 4.74 -0.98
N LYS A 218 25.41 4.14 0.22
CA LYS A 218 26.66 3.83 0.93
C LYS A 218 27.26 2.58 0.27
N ARG A 219 28.23 2.75 -0.64
CA ARG A 219 29.14 1.64 -1.01
C ARG A 219 30.14 1.49 0.11
N MET A 220 30.03 0.43 0.90
CA MET A 220 31.16 -0.02 1.72
C MET A 220 32.13 -0.73 0.77
N VAL A 221 33.23 -0.06 0.44
CA VAL A 221 34.39 -0.70 -0.19
C VAL A 221 35.10 -1.47 0.92
N GLN A 222 35.34 -2.77 0.69
CA GLN A 222 36.12 -3.63 1.58
C GLN A 222 37.56 -3.14 1.71
#